data_AF-A0A969SG80-F1
#
_entry.id   AF-A0A969SG80-F1
#
_cell.length_a   1.000
_cell.length_b   1.000
_cell.length_c   1.000
_cell.angle_alpha   90.00
_cell.angle_beta   90.00
_cell.angle_gamma   90.00
#
_symmetry.space_group_name_H-M   'P 1'
#
loop_
_entity.id
_entity.type
_entity.pdbx_description
1 polymer ?
#
loop_
_entity_poly.entity_id
_entity_poly.type
_entity_poly.pdbx_seq_one_letter_code
_entity_poly.pdbx_strand_id
1 'polypeptide(L)'
;MLRVVDTIADLQKAQGAYHKKLSDGIALSVERTVEHLAKLAEKGEKITSPRDLMRTFFQIADKTLLQSFSTPEFLDIQDKLTKALMNHKIAQRDALEIVYNSLEIPTRSEIDEAYQDIHALKKEVRALRKELKAVTAKPAAGRAPKKAASKEPAATNTPAT
;
A
#
# COMPACT_ATOMS: atom_id res chain seq x y z
N MET A 1 -25.13 2.99 -4.05
CA MET A 1 -25.85 3.18 -2.78
C MET A 1 -25.94 1.90 -1.96
N LEU A 2 -26.60 0.83 -2.43
CA LEU A 2 -26.75 -0.45 -1.68
C LEU A 2 -25.43 -1.02 -1.15
N ARG A 3 -24.38 -1.09 -1.98
CA ARG A 3 -23.04 -1.57 -1.58
C ARG A 3 -22.42 -0.78 -0.40
N VAL A 4 -22.66 0.54 -0.30
CA VAL A 4 -22.13 1.32 0.83
C VAL A 4 -22.82 0.91 2.12
N VAL A 5 -24.13 0.72 2.08
CA VAL A 5 -24.91 0.27 3.24
C VAL A 5 -24.44 -1.12 3.69
N ASP A 6 -24.20 -2.03 2.74
CA ASP A 6 -23.69 -3.37 3.04
C ASP A 6 -22.29 -3.31 3.69
N THR A 7 -21.37 -2.51 3.11
CA THR A 7 -20.02 -2.36 3.68
C THR A 7 -20.01 -1.65 5.04
N ILE A 8 -20.97 -0.76 5.32
CA ILE A 8 -21.16 -0.19 6.66
C ILE A 8 -21.57 -1.27 7.65
N ALA A 9 -22.53 -2.13 7.28
CA ALA A 9 -22.97 -3.22 8.14
C ALA A 9 -21.83 -4.22 8.42
N ASP A 10 -21.04 -4.56 7.39
CA ASP A 10 -19.86 -5.41 7.52
C ASP A 10 -18.80 -4.78 8.44
N LEU A 11 -18.56 -3.46 8.30
CA LEU A 11 -17.65 -2.72 9.17
C LEU A 11 -18.13 -2.73 10.62
N GLN A 12 -19.41 -2.45 10.88
CA GLN A 12 -19.98 -2.47 12.22
C GLN A 12 -19.85 -3.85 12.87
N LYS A 13 -20.10 -4.92 12.10
CA LYS A 13 -19.95 -6.30 12.57
C LYS A 13 -18.49 -6.62 12.93
N ALA A 14 -17.54 -6.25 12.07
CA ALA A 14 -16.12 -6.48 12.31
C ALA A 14 -15.61 -5.66 13.51
N GLN A 15 -16.05 -4.41 13.64
CA GLN A 15 -15.72 -3.55 14.77
C GLN A 15 -16.29 -4.10 16.08
N GLY A 16 -17.52 -4.61 16.07
CA GLY A 16 -18.13 -5.27 17.23
C GLY A 16 -17.36 -6.52 17.67
N ALA A 17 -16.92 -7.35 16.72
CA ALA A 17 -16.10 -8.53 17.02
C ALA A 17 -14.76 -8.16 17.66
N TYR A 18 -14.10 -7.11 17.14
CA TYR A 18 -12.85 -6.60 17.70
C TYR A 18 -13.03 -6.05 19.12
N HIS A 19 -14.03 -5.18 19.33
CA HIS A 19 -14.31 -4.62 20.66
C HIS A 19 -14.68 -5.70 21.67
N LYS A 20 -15.44 -6.72 21.26
CA LYS A 20 -15.75 -7.86 22.12
C LYS A 20 -14.47 -8.56 22.60
N LYS A 21 -13.54 -8.88 21.70
CA LYS A 21 -12.27 -9.51 22.09
C LYS A 21 -11.40 -8.64 22.98
N LEU A 22 -11.39 -7.33 22.73
CA LEU A 22 -10.70 -6.38 23.60
C LEU A 22 -11.30 -6.40 25.02
N SER A 23 -12.63 -6.36 25.14
CA SER A 23 -13.35 -6.45 26.41
C SER A 23 -13.13 -7.79 27.12
N ASP A 24 -13.15 -8.90 26.40
CA ASP A 24 -12.87 -10.24 26.95
C ASP A 24 -11.46 -10.31 27.56
N GLY A 25 -10.45 -9.75 26.88
CA GLY A 25 -9.07 -9.71 27.38
C GLY A 25 -8.91 -8.84 28.64
N ILE A 26 -9.62 -7.72 28.70
CA ILE A 26 -9.63 -6.85 29.89
C ILE A 26 -10.34 -7.57 31.06
N ALA A 27 -11.49 -8.20 30.82
CA ALA A 27 -12.22 -8.95 31.84
C ALA A 27 -11.36 -10.08 32.43
N LEU A 28 -10.67 -10.83 31.58
CA LEU A 28 -9.73 -11.88 32.01
C LEU A 28 -8.57 -11.33 32.84
N SER A 29 -8.09 -10.13 32.51
CA SER A 29 -7.02 -9.46 33.27
C SER A 29 -7.48 -9.09 34.68
N VAL A 30 -8.73 -8.64 34.82
CA VAL A 30 -9.36 -8.34 36.12
C VAL A 30 -9.53 -9.62 36.93
N GLU A 31 -10.06 -10.68 36.32
CA GLU A 31 -10.25 -11.98 36.96
C GLU A 31 -8.93 -12.53 37.52
N ARG A 32 -7.88 -12.58 36.69
CA ARG A 32 -6.54 -13.02 37.12
C ARG A 32 -5.94 -12.14 38.22
N THR A 33 -6.28 -10.85 38.22
CA THR A 33 -5.86 -9.95 39.30
C THR A 33 -6.56 -10.30 40.61
N VAL A 34 -7.88 -10.53 40.59
CA VAL A 34 -8.64 -10.97 41.77
C VAL A 34 -8.11 -12.29 42.30
N GLU A 35 -7.84 -13.27 41.44
CA GLU A 35 -7.22 -14.55 41.84
C GLU A 35 -5.85 -14.37 42.48
N HIS A 36 -5.01 -13.48 41.95
CA HIS A 36 -3.71 -13.18 42.55
C HIS A 36 -3.89 -12.55 43.94
N LEU A 37 -4.83 -11.63 44.12
CA LEU A 37 -5.11 -11.01 45.41
C LEU A 37 -5.61 -12.03 46.44
N ALA A 38 -6.48 -12.95 46.04
CA ALA A 38 -6.95 -14.03 46.90
C ALA A 38 -5.78 -14.89 47.41
N LYS A 39 -4.86 -15.28 46.51
CA LYS A 39 -3.66 -16.06 46.87
C LYS A 39 -2.69 -15.31 47.79
N LEU A 40 -2.60 -13.98 47.69
CA LEU A 40 -1.81 -13.16 48.61
C LEU A 40 -2.44 -13.14 50.01
N ALA A 41 -3.76 -12.97 50.06
CA ALA A 41 -4.52 -12.96 51.32
C ALA A 41 -4.40 -14.29 52.09
N GLU A 42 -4.46 -15.43 51.38
CA GLU A 42 -4.24 -16.76 51.98
C GLU A 42 -2.84 -16.92 52.60
N LYS A 43 -1.83 -16.24 52.06
CA LYS A 43 -0.46 -16.23 52.58
C LYS A 43 -0.24 -15.23 53.72
N GLY A 44 -1.27 -14.48 54.09
CA GLY A 44 -1.18 -13.41 55.09
C GLY A 44 -0.50 -12.13 54.59
N GLU A 45 -0.17 -12.05 53.29
CA GLU A 45 0.42 -10.86 52.68
C GLU A 45 -0.69 -9.87 52.30
N LYS A 46 -0.49 -8.58 52.63
CA LYS A 46 -1.45 -7.51 52.31
C LYS A 46 -0.82 -6.52 51.33
N ILE A 47 -1.60 -6.09 50.34
CA ILE A 47 -1.26 -4.92 49.56
C ILE A 47 -1.43 -3.69 50.45
N THR A 48 -0.33 -2.99 50.70
CA THR A 48 -0.24 -1.88 51.66
C THR A 48 -0.56 -0.51 51.04
N SER A 49 -0.64 -0.40 49.71
CA SER A 49 -0.98 0.86 49.04
C SER A 49 -1.82 0.70 47.76
N PRO A 50 -2.67 1.68 47.41
CA PRO A 50 -3.37 1.72 46.13
C PRO A 50 -2.42 1.71 44.91
N ARG A 51 -1.21 2.27 45.07
CA ARG A 51 -0.18 2.24 44.03
C ARG A 51 0.32 0.82 43.77
N ASP A 52 0.48 0.02 44.82
CA ASP A 52 0.89 -1.37 44.70
C ASP A 52 -0.21 -2.22 44.04
N LEU A 53 -1.48 -1.98 44.38
CA LEU A 53 -2.61 -2.62 43.71
C LEU A 53 -2.60 -2.34 42.20
N MET A 54 -2.45 -1.06 41.81
CA MET A 54 -2.40 -0.67 40.39
C MET A 54 -1.20 -1.30 39.69
N ARG A 55 -0.03 -1.33 40.33
CA ARG A 55 1.17 -1.99 39.78
C ARG A 55 0.95 -3.47 39.54
N THR A 56 0.37 -4.19 40.50
CA THR A 56 0.04 -5.62 40.37
C THR A 56 -0.98 -5.84 39.26
N PHE A 57 -2.05 -5.03 39.19
CA PHE A 57 -3.01 -5.08 38.10
C PHE A 57 -2.34 -4.89 36.73
N PHE A 58 -1.53 -3.83 36.56
CA PHE A 58 -0.85 -3.58 35.28
C PHE A 58 0.09 -4.71 34.87
N GLN A 59 0.85 -5.30 35.81
CA GLN A 59 1.73 -6.42 35.51
C GLN A 59 0.98 -7.67 35.05
N ILE A 60 -0.19 -7.94 35.65
CA ILE A 60 -1.04 -9.08 35.27
C ILE A 60 -1.77 -8.79 33.96
N ALA A 61 -2.27 -7.57 33.80
CA ALA A 61 -2.93 -7.12 32.59
C ALA A 61 -1.99 -7.15 31.38
N ASP A 62 -0.76 -6.64 31.50
CA ASP A 62 0.24 -6.71 30.42
C ASP A 62 0.47 -8.14 29.95
N LYS A 63 0.73 -9.07 30.89
CA LYS A 63 0.94 -10.48 30.54
C LYS A 63 -0.29 -11.11 29.90
N THR A 64 -1.48 -10.82 30.44
CA THR A 64 -2.73 -11.42 30.01
C THR A 64 -3.16 -10.89 28.64
N LEU A 65 -3.07 -9.58 28.43
CA LEU A 65 -3.39 -8.94 27.16
C LEU A 65 -2.36 -9.29 26.10
N LEU A 66 -1.07 -9.33 26.42
CA LEU A 66 -0.04 -9.75 25.47
C LEU A 66 -0.28 -11.18 24.99
N GLN A 67 -0.62 -12.09 25.92
CA GLN A 67 -0.98 -13.46 25.57
C GLN A 67 -2.25 -13.51 24.72
N SER A 68 -3.29 -12.77 25.10
CA SER A 68 -4.59 -12.78 24.42
C SER A 68 -4.55 -12.15 23.03
N PHE A 69 -3.77 -11.08 22.84
CA PHE A 69 -3.69 -10.33 21.58
C PHE A 69 -2.60 -10.83 20.64
N SER A 70 -1.69 -11.68 21.11
CA SER A 70 -0.73 -12.37 20.22
C SER A 70 -1.31 -13.66 19.62
N THR A 71 -2.57 -13.98 19.89
CA THR A 71 -3.22 -15.19 19.39
C THR A 71 -3.56 -15.07 17.89
N PRO A 72 -3.44 -16.16 17.11
CA PRO A 72 -3.87 -16.17 15.71
C PRO A 72 -5.33 -15.75 15.55
N GLU A 73 -6.20 -16.11 16.50
CA GLU A 73 -7.61 -15.76 16.49
C GLU A 73 -7.84 -14.25 16.61
N PHE A 74 -7.06 -13.55 17.44
CA PHE A 74 -7.16 -12.10 17.56
C PHE A 74 -6.63 -11.41 16.30
N LEU A 75 -5.54 -11.90 15.73
CA LEU A 75 -4.97 -11.37 14.48
C LEU A 75 -5.95 -11.52 13.30
N ASP A 76 -6.67 -12.64 13.20
CA ASP A 76 -7.72 -12.83 12.19
C ASP A 76 -8.89 -11.84 12.36
N ILE A 77 -9.27 -11.54 13.60
CA ILE A 77 -10.29 -10.52 13.89
C ILE A 77 -9.81 -9.13 13.52
N GLN A 78 -8.55 -8.80 13.80
CA GLN A 78 -7.94 -7.54 13.40
C GLN A 78 -7.85 -7.41 11.87
N ASP A 79 -7.43 -8.47 11.17
CA ASP A 79 -7.39 -8.52 9.70
C ASP A 79 -8.78 -8.31 9.09
N LYS A 80 -9.80 -8.98 9.63
CA LYS A 80 -11.20 -8.79 9.22
C LYS A 80 -11.66 -7.34 9.40
N LEU A 81 -11.32 -6.70 10.52
CA LEU A 81 -11.63 -5.29 10.75
C LEU A 81 -10.91 -4.39 9.75
N THR A 82 -9.61 -4.59 9.52
CA THR A 82 -8.83 -3.81 8.56
C THR A 82 -9.38 -3.95 7.14
N LYS A 83 -9.72 -5.18 6.72
CA LYS A 83 -10.35 -5.44 5.41
C LYS A 83 -11.70 -4.74 5.29
N ALA A 84 -12.56 -4.85 6.30
CA ALA A 84 -13.86 -4.19 6.30
C ALA A 84 -13.74 -2.66 6.22
N LEU A 85 -12.79 -2.06 6.95
CA LEU A 85 -12.48 -0.64 6.87
C LEU A 85 -12.05 -0.21 5.46
N MET A 86 -11.14 -0.95 4.83
CA MET A 86 -10.66 -0.62 3.48
C MET A 86 -11.76 -0.77 2.44
N ASN A 87 -12.54 -1.85 2.51
CA ASN A 87 -13.68 -2.09 1.61
C ASN A 87 -14.74 -1.00 1.75
N HIS A 88 -15.05 -0.58 2.98
CA HIS A 88 -15.97 0.53 3.22
C HIS A 88 -15.44 1.83 2.62
N LYS A 89 -14.14 2.12 2.76
CA LYS A 89 -13.51 3.32 2.19
C LYS A 89 -13.60 3.36 0.66
N ILE A 90 -13.43 2.21 0.01
CA ILE A 90 -13.58 2.07 -1.44
C ILE A 90 -15.05 2.32 -1.84
N ALA A 91 -15.99 1.62 -1.19
CA ALA A 91 -17.40 1.78 -1.49
C ALA A 91 -17.89 3.23 -1.25
N GLN A 92 -17.41 3.87 -0.18
CA GLN A 92 -17.68 5.28 0.10
C GLN A 92 -17.19 6.18 -1.03
N ARG A 93 -15.96 5.95 -1.52
CA ARG A 93 -15.42 6.70 -2.67
C ARG A 93 -16.29 6.51 -3.91
N ASP A 94 -16.67 5.28 -4.24
CA ASP A 94 -17.50 4.99 -5.40
C ASP A 94 -18.85 5.70 -5.32
N ALA A 95 -19.47 5.72 -4.13
CA ALA A 95 -20.73 6.43 -3.94
C ALA A 95 -20.57 7.95 -4.05
N LEU A 96 -19.46 8.52 -3.55
CA LEU A 96 -19.17 9.94 -3.73
C LEU A 96 -18.94 10.31 -5.19
N GLU A 97 -18.28 9.46 -5.97
CA GLU A 97 -18.10 9.70 -7.41
C GLU A 97 -19.45 9.72 -8.16
N ILE A 98 -20.40 8.86 -7.80
CA ILE A 98 -21.76 8.90 -8.36
C ILE A 98 -22.47 10.23 -8.01
N VAL A 99 -22.33 10.70 -6.78
CA VAL A 99 -22.93 11.97 -6.33
C VAL A 99 -22.28 13.17 -7.04
N TYR A 100 -20.96 13.21 -7.16
CA TYR A 100 -20.25 14.29 -7.85
C TYR A 100 -20.57 14.33 -9.34
N ASN A 101 -20.64 13.17 -10.00
CA ASN A 101 -21.12 13.09 -11.38
C ASN A 101 -22.53 13.65 -11.53
N SER A 102 -23.44 13.37 -10.58
CA SER A 102 -24.81 13.91 -10.63
C SER A 102 -24.89 15.42 -10.39
N LEU A 103 -23.88 16.01 -9.76
CA LEU A 103 -23.79 17.45 -9.48
C LEU A 103 -22.91 18.19 -10.49
N GLU A 104 -22.48 17.53 -11.58
CA GLU A 104 -21.56 18.07 -12.59
C GLU A 104 -20.23 18.57 -11.99
N ILE A 105 -19.83 17.99 -10.85
CA ILE A 105 -18.55 18.28 -10.19
C ILE A 105 -17.52 17.27 -10.73
N PRO A 106 -16.37 17.72 -11.25
CA PRO A 106 -15.34 16.83 -11.77
C PRO A 106 -14.93 15.79 -10.73
N THR A 107 -15.02 14.52 -11.08
CA THR A 107 -14.61 13.45 -10.17
C THR A 107 -13.10 13.32 -10.14
N ARG A 108 -12.59 12.73 -9.06
CA ARG A 108 -11.16 12.44 -8.95
C ARG A 108 -10.67 11.54 -10.10
N SER A 109 -11.48 10.56 -10.52
CA SER A 109 -11.12 9.64 -11.60
C SER A 109 -10.97 10.37 -12.94
N GLU A 110 -11.89 11.26 -13.27
CA GLU A 110 -11.81 12.10 -14.49
C GLU A 110 -10.61 13.07 -14.45
N ILE A 111 -10.32 13.65 -13.29
CA ILE A 111 -9.13 14.51 -13.10
C ILE A 111 -7.85 13.69 -13.28
N ASP A 112 -7.76 12.50 -12.67
CA ASP A 112 -6.59 11.62 -12.76
C ASP A 112 -6.35 11.17 -14.21
N GLU A 113 -7.42 10.87 -14.98
CA GLU A 113 -7.36 10.53 -16.41
C GLU A 113 -6.87 11.73 -17.24
N ALA A 114 -7.45 12.91 -17.05
CA ALA A 114 -7.01 14.13 -17.72
C ALA A 114 -5.53 14.44 -17.46
N TYR A 115 -5.03 14.21 -16.23
CA TYR A 115 -3.60 14.35 -15.92
C TYR A 115 -2.72 13.33 -16.65
N GLN A 116 -3.17 12.08 -16.78
CA GLN A 116 -2.44 11.05 -17.52
C GLN A 116 -2.35 11.42 -19.01
N ASP A 117 -3.44 11.87 -19.60
CA ASP A 117 -3.47 12.32 -20.99
C ASP A 117 -2.56 13.53 -21.23
N ILE A 118 -2.61 14.53 -20.34
CA ILE A 118 -1.70 15.68 -20.40
C ILE A 118 -0.25 15.24 -20.30
N HIS A 119 0.06 14.25 -19.46
CA HIS A 119 1.41 13.73 -19.32
C HIS A 119 1.87 12.96 -20.58
N ALA A 120 0.99 12.12 -21.15
CA ALA A 120 1.25 11.40 -22.40
C ALA A 120 1.50 12.37 -23.57
N LEU A 121 0.61 13.36 -23.74
CA LEU A 121 0.75 14.42 -24.75
C LEU A 121 2.05 15.21 -24.58
N LYS A 122 2.43 15.57 -23.35
CA LYS A 122 3.73 16.24 -23.09
C LYS A 122 4.92 15.39 -23.53
N LYS A 123 4.83 14.06 -23.36
CA LYS A 123 5.90 13.14 -23.76
C LYS A 123 5.99 13.04 -25.28
N GLU A 124 4.87 12.90 -25.97
CA GLU A 124 4.79 12.87 -27.43
C GLU A 124 5.30 14.17 -28.06
N VAL A 125 4.86 15.32 -27.55
CA VAL A 125 5.34 16.63 -28.00
C VAL A 125 6.86 16.77 -27.83
N ARG A 126 7.42 16.24 -26.74
CA ARG A 126 8.88 16.23 -26.54
C ARG A 126 9.60 15.31 -27.54
N ALA A 127 9.04 14.14 -27.83
CA ALA A 127 9.58 13.21 -28.82
C ALA A 127 9.57 13.82 -30.23
N LEU A 128 8.41 14.35 -30.65
CA LEU A 128 8.25 15.02 -31.94
C LEU A 128 9.18 16.23 -32.08
N ARG A 129 9.33 17.05 -31.03
CA ARG A 129 10.29 18.17 -31.03
C ARG A 129 11.74 17.70 -31.17
N LYS A 130 12.10 16.53 -30.61
CA LYS A 130 13.43 15.95 -30.74
C LYS A 130 13.68 15.42 -32.15
N GLU A 131 12.69 14.74 -32.74
CA GLU A 131 12.73 14.27 -34.13
C GLU A 131 12.83 15.43 -35.11
N LEU A 132 12.01 16.48 -34.94
CA LEU A 132 12.10 17.69 -35.77
C LEU A 132 13.50 18.30 -35.70
N LYS A 133 14.07 18.44 -34.49
CA LYS A 133 15.44 18.93 -34.31
C LYS A 133 16.47 18.05 -35.01
N ALA A 134 16.32 16.73 -34.96
CA ALA A 134 17.23 15.80 -35.64
C ALA A 134 17.12 15.87 -37.17
N VAL A 135 15.91 16.09 -37.70
CA VAL A 135 15.67 16.29 -39.15
C VAL A 135 16.20 17.65 -39.60
N THR A 136 15.97 18.73 -38.85
CA THR A 136 16.46 20.06 -39.20
C THR A 136 17.97 20.24 -38.99
N ALA A 137 18.59 19.43 -38.13
CA ALA A 137 20.04 19.44 -37.92
C ALA A 137 20.84 18.69 -39.01
N LYS A 138 20.17 18.06 -39.99
CA LYS A 138 20.83 17.37 -41.10
C LYS A 138 20.55 18.08 -42.43
N PRO A 139 21.40 19.06 -42.79
CA PRO A 139 22.02 19.01 -44.11
C PRO A 139 23.46 19.52 -44.10
N ALA A 140 24.45 18.61 -44.06
CA ALA A 140 25.82 18.82 -44.57
C ALA A 140 26.67 17.53 -44.43
N ALA A 141 26.28 16.46 -45.11
CA ALA A 141 27.19 15.31 -45.30
C ALA A 141 26.94 14.69 -46.69
N GLY A 142 26.99 15.54 -47.71
CA GLY A 142 27.00 15.14 -49.10
C GLY A 142 28.24 15.71 -49.77
N ARG A 143 29.38 15.02 -49.66
CA ARG A 143 30.49 15.17 -50.60
C ARG A 143 30.88 13.79 -51.11
N ALA A 144 30.88 13.69 -52.43
CA ALA A 144 30.78 12.49 -53.27
C ALA A 144 31.90 11.44 -53.09
N PRO A 145 31.64 10.17 -53.48
CA PRO A 145 32.66 9.13 -53.52
C PRO A 145 33.65 9.35 -54.68
N LYS A 146 34.95 9.37 -54.40
CA LYS A 146 36.01 9.33 -55.42
C LYS A 146 36.05 7.94 -56.06
N LYS A 147 35.82 7.94 -57.38
CA LYS A 147 35.90 6.81 -58.31
C LYS A 147 37.32 6.24 -58.42
N ALA A 148 37.37 4.93 -58.61
CA ALA A 148 38.53 4.04 -58.68
C ALA A 148 39.58 4.40 -59.75
N ALA A 149 40.83 4.09 -59.42
CA ALA A 149 41.90 3.79 -60.38
C ALA A 149 42.88 2.80 -59.72
N SER A 150 42.54 1.51 -59.77
CA SER A 150 43.49 0.41 -59.61
C SER A 150 43.62 -0.28 -60.97
N LYS A 151 44.71 0.01 -61.69
CA LYS A 151 45.17 -0.81 -62.81
C LYS A 151 45.99 -1.97 -62.22
N GLU A 152 45.32 -3.12 -62.18
CA GLU A 152 45.74 -4.46 -62.61
C GLU A 152 47.20 -4.94 -62.41
N PRO A 153 47.42 -6.15 -61.87
CA PRO A 153 48.73 -6.80 -61.79
C PRO A 153 49.01 -7.63 -63.05
N ALA A 154 50.27 -7.68 -63.49
CA ALA A 154 50.78 -8.74 -64.35
C ALA A 154 52.29 -8.88 -64.18
N ALA A 155 52.71 -10.01 -63.59
CA ALA A 155 54.07 -10.52 -63.72
C ALA A 155 53.97 -11.80 -64.56
N THR A 156 54.69 -11.86 -65.68
CA THR A 156 55.01 -13.11 -66.36
C THR A 156 56.45 -13.06 -66.86
N ASN A 157 57.24 -13.95 -66.28
CA ASN A 157 58.53 -14.40 -66.78
C ASN A 157 58.39 -15.06 -68.17
N THR A 158 59.45 -14.94 -68.96
CA THR A 158 59.82 -15.87 -70.04
C THR A 158 60.95 -16.77 -69.50
N PRO A 159 61.02 -18.08 -69.87
CA PRO A 159 61.75 -19.09 -69.12
C PRO A 159 63.12 -19.44 -69.73
N ALA A 160 63.99 -20.12 -68.99
CA ALA A 160 64.84 -21.19 -69.52
C ALA A 160 65.52 -21.96 -68.37
N THR A 161 65.23 -23.26 -68.36
CA THR A 161 66.05 -24.43 -67.97
C THR A 161 66.82 -24.44 -66.66
#